data_AF-A0AAV0NV28-F1
#
_entry.id   AF-A0AAV0NV28-F1
#
_cell.length_a   1.000
_cell.length_b   1.000
_cell.length_c   1.000
_cell.angle_alpha   90.00
_cell.angle_beta   90.00
_cell.angle_gamma   90.00
#
_symmetry.space_group_name_H-M   'P 1'
#
loop_
_entity.id
_entity.type
_entity.pdbx_description
1 polymer ?
#
loop_
_entity_poly.entity_id
_entity_poly.type
_entity_poly.pdbx_seq_one_letter_code
_entity_poly.pdbx_strand_id
1 'polypeptide(L)'
;MMGGKNLRPSMATTLLHVTAFCVVVATIIGNSGVQGSHKVYRELQSVPADKVIETHRTGYHFQPPKHWINGAEEGFGVRGEL
;
A
#
# COMPACT_ATOMS: atom_id res chain seq x y z
N MET A 1 10.14 9.40 -55.96
CA MET A 1 9.94 10.12 -54.69
C MET A 1 8.60 9.68 -54.10
N MET A 2 8.60 8.76 -53.12
CA MET A 2 7.37 8.35 -52.42
C MET A 2 7.08 9.37 -51.31
N GLY A 3 6.05 10.19 -51.50
CA GLY A 3 5.52 11.06 -50.47
C GLY A 3 4.88 10.24 -49.36
N GLY A 4 5.56 10.14 -48.22
CA GLY A 4 5.03 9.54 -46.99
C GLY A 4 3.83 10.35 -46.50
N LYS A 5 2.64 9.78 -46.62
CA LYS A 5 1.41 10.39 -46.12
C LYS A 5 1.44 10.26 -44.59
N ASN A 6 1.71 11.34 -43.88
CA ASN A 6 1.52 11.39 -42.42
C ASN A 6 0.02 11.45 -42.12
N LEU A 7 -0.65 10.29 -42.17
CA LEU A 7 -2.07 10.16 -41.84
C LEU A 7 -2.24 10.30 -40.32
N ARG A 8 -2.76 11.44 -39.88
CA ARG A 8 -3.20 11.61 -38.49
C ARG A 8 -4.44 10.74 -38.28
N PRO A 9 -4.48 9.90 -37.24
CA PRO A 9 -5.66 9.11 -36.94
C PRO A 9 -6.85 10.03 -36.62
N SER A 10 -8.05 9.63 -37.04
CA SER A 10 -9.28 10.32 -36.67
C SER A 10 -9.50 10.26 -35.16
N MET A 11 -10.19 11.25 -34.60
CA MET A 11 -10.57 11.29 -33.18
C MET A 11 -11.29 10.00 -32.75
N ALA A 12 -12.13 9.44 -33.62
CA ALA A 12 -12.81 8.16 -33.38
C ALA A 12 -11.83 6.98 -33.29
N THR A 13 -10.83 6.96 -34.17
CA THR A 13 -9.76 5.95 -34.16
C THR A 13 -8.95 6.07 -32.88
N THR A 14 -8.55 7.29 -32.47
CA THR A 14 -7.82 7.51 -31.22
C THR A 14 -8.63 7.07 -30.00
N LEU A 15 -9.92 7.41 -29.96
CA LEU A 15 -10.81 7.03 -28.86
C LEU A 15 -10.95 5.51 -28.73
N LEU A 16 -11.09 4.79 -29.86
CA LEU A 16 -11.14 3.32 -29.88
C LEU A 16 -9.87 2.68 -29.32
N HIS A 17 -8.70 3.22 -29.63
CA HIS A 17 -7.43 2.69 -29.10
C HIS A 17 -7.31 2.95 -27.59
N VAL A 18 -7.72 4.12 -27.12
CA VAL A 18 -7.71 4.46 -25.69
C VAL A 18 -8.66 3.56 -24.91
N THR A 19 -9.89 3.37 -25.40
CA THR A 19 -10.86 2.50 -24.72
C THR A 19 -10.39 1.05 -24.70
N ALA A 20 -9.85 0.53 -25.81
CA ALA A 20 -9.28 -0.81 -25.86
C ALA A 20 -8.10 -0.98 -24.88
N PHE A 21 -7.20 0.00 -24.81
CA PHE A 21 -6.08 -0.01 -23.87
C PHE A 21 -6.56 -0.01 -22.41
N CYS A 22 -7.52 0.85 -22.06
CA CYS A 22 -8.09 0.91 -20.71
C CYS A 22 -8.73 -0.42 -20.30
N VAL A 23 -9.45 -1.08 -21.22
CA VAL A 23 -10.05 -2.40 -20.96
C VAL A 23 -8.98 -3.45 -20.70
N VAL A 24 -7.90 -3.48 -21.50
CA VAL A 24 -6.78 -4.41 -21.30
C VAL A 24 -6.10 -4.19 -19.95
N VAL A 25 -5.86 -2.93 -19.57
CA VAL A 25 -5.26 -2.60 -18.27
C VAL A 25 -6.18 -3.02 -17.12
N ALA A 26 -7.49 -2.73 -17.22
CA ALA A 26 -8.46 -3.08 -16.19
C ALA A 26 -8.59 -4.59 -16.00
N THR A 27 -8.53 -5.40 -17.07
CA THR A 27 -8.58 -6.86 -16.96
C THR A 27 -7.29 -7.44 -16.37
N ILE A 28 -6.12 -6.87 -16.70
CA ILE A 28 -4.84 -7.28 -16.11
C ILE A 28 -4.82 -6.99 -14.60
N ILE A 29 -5.18 -5.77 -14.20
CA ILE A 29 -5.15 -5.34 -12.79
C ILE A 29 -6.26 -6.02 -11.98
N GLY A 30 -7.46 -6.12 -12.55
CA GLY A 30 -8.64 -6.66 -11.87
C GLY A 30 -8.61 -8.18 -11.67
N ASN A 31 -7.90 -8.94 -12.52
CA ASN A 31 -7.74 -10.39 -12.33
C ASN A 31 -6.61 -10.76 -11.36
N SER A 32 -5.66 -9.86 -11.12
CA SER A 32 -4.69 -10.04 -10.05
C SER A 32 -5.31 -9.62 -8.72
N GLY A 33 -6.04 -10.53 -8.07
CA GLY A 33 -6.40 -10.36 -6.67
C GLY A 33 -5.12 -10.21 -5.85
N VAL A 34 -4.69 -8.97 -5.61
CA VAL A 34 -3.55 -8.69 -4.72
C VAL A 34 -4.07 -8.88 -3.30
N GLN A 35 -4.16 -10.14 -2.88
CA GLN A 35 -4.33 -10.48 -1.48
C GLN A 35 -2.99 -10.22 -0.80
N GLY A 36 -2.86 -9.07 -0.16
CA GLY A 36 -1.83 -8.83 0.85
C GLY A 36 -2.06 -9.75 2.04
N SER A 37 -1.74 -11.04 1.91
CA SER A 37 -1.73 -11.95 3.06
C SER A 37 -0.41 -11.77 3.79
N HIS A 38 -0.43 -11.00 4.88
CA HIS A 38 0.61 -11.17 5.89
C HIS A 38 0.41 -12.56 6.49
N LYS A 39 1.47 -13.37 6.55
CA LYS A 39 1.37 -14.66 7.22
C LYS A 39 1.11 -14.38 8.71
N VAL A 40 -0.10 -14.72 9.16
CA VAL A 40 -0.47 -14.61 10.58
C VAL A 40 0.18 -15.77 11.31
N TYR A 41 1.26 -15.47 12.04
CA TYR A 41 1.91 -16.39 12.95
C TYR A 41 1.20 -16.32 14.30
N ARG A 42 0.20 -17.18 14.52
CA ARG A 42 -0.62 -17.20 15.75
C ARG A 42 0.24 -17.39 17.01
N GLU A 43 1.30 -18.16 16.89
CA GLU A 43 2.30 -18.41 17.92
C GLU A 43 3.07 -17.15 18.32
N LEU A 44 3.16 -16.15 17.43
CA LEU A 44 3.79 -14.85 17.70
C LEU A 44 2.80 -13.80 18.22
N GLN A 45 1.49 -14.02 18.11
CA GLN A 45 0.46 -13.09 18.59
C GLN A 45 0.32 -13.09 20.12
N SER A 46 0.76 -14.15 20.79
CA SER A 46 0.68 -14.30 22.25
C SER A 46 2.05 -14.38 22.92
N VAL A 47 3.14 -14.05 22.21
CA VAL A 47 4.48 -14.05 22.80
C VAL A 47 4.54 -12.95 23.86
N PRO A 48 4.76 -13.29 25.14
CA PRO A 48 4.96 -12.28 26.16
C PRO A 48 6.22 -11.48 25.81
N ALA A 49 6.14 -10.16 25.86
CA ALA A 49 7.34 -9.34 25.76
C ALA A 49 8.28 -9.65 26.93
N ASP A 50 9.58 -9.72 26.65
CA ASP A 50 10.62 -9.78 27.66
C ASP A 50 10.53 -8.60 28.64
N LYS A 51 11.18 -8.73 29.79
CA LYS A 51 11.26 -7.67 30.81
C LYS A 51 11.81 -6.39 30.15
N VAL A 52 10.98 -5.36 30.10
CA VAL A 52 11.34 -4.06 29.51
C VAL A 52 12.41 -3.40 30.38
N ILE A 53 13.55 -3.06 29.77
CA ILE A 53 14.66 -2.36 30.43
C ILE A 53 14.47 -0.86 30.19
N GLU A 54 14.21 -0.12 31.27
CA GLU A 54 13.85 1.31 31.23
C GLU A 54 15.01 2.24 30.81
N THR A 55 16.25 1.76 30.78
CA THR A 55 17.45 2.59 30.56
C THR A 55 17.42 3.44 29.29
N HIS A 56 16.69 3.01 28.25
CA HIS A 56 16.58 3.72 26.98
C HIS A 56 15.17 4.26 26.69
N ARG A 57 14.25 4.20 27.68
CA ARG A 57 12.90 4.74 27.55
C ARG A 57 12.91 6.22 27.93
N THR A 58 12.31 7.06 27.09
CA THR A 58 12.27 8.51 27.32
C THR A 58 10.82 8.95 27.53
N GLY A 59 10.56 9.78 28.53
CA GLY A 59 9.22 10.33 28.79
C GLY A 59 8.70 11.31 27.72
N TYR A 60 9.53 11.68 26.74
CA TYR A 60 9.19 12.66 25.70
C TYR A 60 8.74 12.03 24.37
N HIS A 61 8.77 10.70 24.26
CA HIS A 61 8.31 9.99 23.07
C HIS A 61 7.19 9.01 23.45
N PHE A 62 6.17 8.90 22.59
CA PHE A 62 5.19 7.83 22.71
C PHE A 62 5.89 6.50 22.48
N GLN A 63 5.96 5.68 23.53
CA GLN A 63 6.55 4.35 23.49
C GLN A 63 5.52 3.38 24.09
N PRO A 64 5.10 2.32 23.40
CA PRO A 64 4.14 1.38 23.93
C PRO A 64 4.74 0.68 25.16
N PRO A 65 3.93 0.36 26.19
CA PRO A 65 4.44 -0.28 27.41
C PRO A 65 5.21 -1.58 27.15
N LYS A 66 4.91 -2.28 26.03
CA LYS A 66 5.55 -3.51 25.57
C LYS A 66 5.58 -3.54 24.02
N HIS A 67 6.49 -4.33 23.43
CA HIS A 67 6.62 -4.61 21.99
C HIS A 67 7.17 -3.45 21.12
N TRP A 68 7.48 -3.75 19.85
CA TRP A 68 8.06 -2.84 18.85
C TRP A 68 6.98 -1.99 18.16
N ILE A 69 7.25 -0.69 17.94
CA ILE A 69 6.41 0.19 17.11
C ILE A 69 6.97 0.20 15.69
N ASN A 70 6.14 -0.15 14.70
CA ASN A 70 6.44 0.18 13.30
C ASN A 70 6.10 1.66 13.09
N GLY A 71 6.80 2.32 12.16
CA GLY A 71 6.72 3.77 11.93
C GLY A 71 5.29 4.32 11.92
N ALA A 72 5.11 5.54 12.41
CA ALA A 72 3.80 6.14 12.60
C ALA A 72 2.97 6.12 11.30
N GLU A 73 1.79 5.51 11.37
CA GLU A 73 0.74 5.69 10.37
C GLU A 73 0.23 7.15 10.53
N GLU A 74 0.23 7.96 9.46
CA GLU A 74 -0.49 9.24 9.50
C GLU A 74 -1.99 8.96 9.65
N GLY A 75 -2.55 9.20 10.84
CA GLY A 75 -3.99 9.37 10.99
C GLY A 75 -4.70 8.71 12.18
N PHE A 76 -4.03 7.99 13.08
CA PHE A 76 -4.72 7.48 14.27
C PHE A 76 -4.44 8.33 15.51
N GLY A 77 -5.33 9.31 15.69
CA GLY A 77 -5.37 10.21 16.83
C GLY A 77 -5.49 9.46 18.16
N VAL A 78 -4.75 10.00 19.13
CA VAL A 78 -4.69 9.62 20.53
C VAL A 78 -6.10 9.57 21.14
N ARG A 79 -6.61 8.38 21.45
CA ARG A 79 -7.61 8.23 22.53
C ARG A 79 -6.87 7.73 23.76
N GLY A 80 -6.50 8.68 24.61
CA GLY A 80 -6.15 8.40 25.99
C GLY A 80 -7.44 8.08 26.74
N GLU A 81 -7.52 6.87 27.28
CA GLU A 81 -8.47 6.54 28.34
C GLU A 81 -7.68 6.51 29.66
N LEU A 82 -8.12 7.36 30.59
CA LEU A 82 -7.81 7.32 32.01
C LEU A 82 -8.82 6.41 32.72
#